data_AF-T1JWN5-F1
#
_entry.id   AF-T1JWN5-F1
#
_cell.length_a   1.000
_cell.length_b   1.000
_cell.length_c   1.000
_cell.angle_alpha   90.00
_cell.angle_beta   90.00
_cell.angle_gamma   90.00
#
_symmetry.space_group_name_H-M   'P 1'
#
loop_
_entity.id
_entity.type
_entity.pdbx_description
1 polymer ?
#
loop_
_entity_poly.entity_id
_entity_poly.type
_entity_poly.pdbx_seq_one_letter_code
_entity_poly.pdbx_strand_id
1 'polypeptide(L)'
;MIRRGTKRKPTTTQNQGPGPGNRKPKSEFNPPKLPANGYPTEHPFNKDGYRYILAEPDPHGPFRQEFDENQDWAGKPIPCWLYRRLCPKSVLVAMHDRAPQLKVCEDRLTVTGERGYCMARATHGAHYGSWFYEIKITDMPDGSHVRLGWSQELGNLQGPCGYDKFSYAWRSRKGTRFHESIGKHFTDGGYGQGDVIGMLIVLPKDDDPESPNNPNYLPPTFKEKPLVKFKSYLYFEEKDDIPAALKNLQPLKGSKIIYYKNGQEMGTAYEDIYKGVYYPAASFYKNVTLTFNFGPNFVYPPKGVEYRAIEELAEDASSRQTLSDLVYFAENDGLLRLDTFYGTAPVGS
;
A
#
# COMPACT_ATOMS: atom_id res chain seq x y z
N MET A 1 23.95 22.50 -83.13
CA MET A 1 24.42 21.61 -82.03
C MET A 1 23.95 22.25 -80.71
N ILE A 2 22.97 21.68 -79.97
CA ILE A 2 23.17 20.68 -78.88
C ILE A 2 24.14 21.27 -77.81
N ARG A 3 23.86 21.52 -76.51
CA ARG A 3 22.87 21.01 -75.53
C ARG A 3 22.79 21.91 -74.27
N ARG A 4 21.70 21.70 -73.52
CA ARG A 4 21.16 22.14 -72.20
C ARG A 4 22.13 22.38 -71.00
N GLY A 5 21.67 23.22 -70.05
CA GLY A 5 22.09 23.17 -68.63
C GLY A 5 21.79 24.42 -67.76
N THR A 6 20.55 24.53 -67.27
CA THR A 6 19.92 25.38 -66.23
C THR A 6 20.70 26.47 -65.46
N LYS A 7 20.22 27.73 -65.58
CA LYS A 7 20.49 28.88 -64.68
C LYS A 7 19.53 28.86 -63.47
N ARG A 8 20.01 29.29 -62.29
CA ARG A 8 19.32 30.25 -61.41
C ARG A 8 20.29 30.91 -60.43
N LYS A 9 20.31 32.25 -60.45
CA LYS A 9 21.00 33.17 -59.54
C LYS A 9 20.00 33.73 -58.51
N PRO A 10 20.46 34.35 -57.41
CA PRO A 10 19.75 34.55 -56.16
C PRO A 10 18.98 35.87 -56.11
N THR A 11 17.95 35.95 -55.26
CA THR A 11 17.40 37.22 -54.76
C THR A 11 16.76 37.03 -53.38
N THR A 12 17.40 37.65 -52.40
CA THR A 12 16.85 38.43 -51.27
C THR A 12 15.39 38.21 -50.87
N THR A 13 15.18 37.77 -49.63
CA THR A 13 13.87 37.73 -48.96
C THR A 13 13.96 38.46 -47.61
N GLN A 14 13.29 39.62 -47.52
CA GLN A 14 12.60 40.14 -46.33
C GLN A 14 11.09 39.99 -46.68
N ASN A 15 10.11 39.77 -45.81
CA ASN A 15 9.99 39.89 -44.36
C ASN A 15 8.68 39.20 -43.90
N GLN A 16 8.57 38.94 -42.60
CA GLN A 16 7.35 38.63 -41.80
C GLN A 16 6.85 37.18 -41.74
N GLY A 17 7.31 36.48 -40.70
CA GLY A 17 6.63 35.36 -40.03
C GLY A 17 6.66 35.60 -38.51
N PRO A 18 5.71 35.06 -37.73
CA PRO A 18 5.59 35.35 -36.31
C PRO A 18 6.83 34.84 -35.55
N GLY A 19 7.32 35.65 -34.63
CA GLY A 19 8.56 35.39 -33.89
C GLY A 19 8.53 34.07 -33.11
N PRO A 20 9.70 33.52 -32.75
CA PRO A 20 9.79 32.31 -31.96
C PRO A 20 9.19 32.60 -30.58
N GLY A 21 7.97 32.10 -30.36
CA GLY A 21 7.36 32.13 -29.05
C GLY A 21 8.29 31.45 -28.06
N ASN A 22 8.66 32.17 -27.00
CA ASN A 22 9.31 31.65 -25.81
C ASN A 22 8.50 30.46 -25.27
N ARG A 23 8.80 29.24 -25.75
CA ARG A 23 8.39 28.02 -25.04
C ARG A 23 9.31 27.91 -23.85
N LYS A 24 8.87 28.49 -22.73
CA LYS A 24 9.45 28.27 -21.40
C LYS A 24 9.64 26.75 -21.21
N PRO A 25 10.83 26.28 -20.79
CA PRO A 25 11.01 24.90 -20.41
C PRO A 25 10.08 24.61 -19.23
N LYS A 26 9.12 23.69 -19.40
CA LYS A 26 8.29 23.23 -18.29
C LYS A 26 9.16 22.37 -17.37
N SER A 27 9.55 22.90 -16.22
CA SER A 27 10.26 22.16 -15.15
C SER A 27 9.30 21.47 -14.18
N GLU A 28 8.09 21.12 -14.62
CA GLU A 28 7.08 20.54 -13.74
C GLU A 28 7.25 19.01 -13.72
N PHE A 29 7.79 18.44 -12.65
CA PHE A 29 7.34 17.10 -12.28
C PHE A 29 5.92 17.24 -11.75
N ASN A 30 4.95 17.32 -12.66
CA ASN A 30 3.55 17.23 -12.34
C ASN A 30 3.16 15.76 -12.51
N PRO A 31 3.04 14.96 -11.42
CA PRO A 31 2.64 13.57 -11.57
C PRO A 31 1.27 13.55 -12.27
N PRO A 32 1.09 12.69 -13.30
CA PRO A 32 -0.18 12.61 -13.97
C PRO A 32 -1.27 12.19 -12.98
N LYS A 33 -2.51 12.59 -13.26
CA LYS A 33 -3.65 12.11 -12.47
C LYS A 33 -3.67 10.59 -12.47
N LEU A 34 -3.94 10.02 -11.30
CA LEU A 34 -4.09 8.57 -11.17
C LEU A 34 -5.22 8.07 -12.09
N PRO A 35 -5.10 6.84 -12.64
CA PRO A 35 -6.19 6.20 -13.34
C PRO A 35 -7.43 6.03 -12.45
N ALA A 36 -8.57 5.67 -13.05
CA ALA A 36 -9.85 5.53 -12.34
C ALA A 36 -9.79 4.52 -11.17
N ASN A 37 -8.96 3.49 -11.28
CA ASN A 37 -8.72 2.50 -10.22
C ASN A 37 -7.86 3.04 -9.03
N GLY A 38 -7.45 4.31 -9.07
CA GLY A 38 -6.71 4.98 -8.02
C GLY A 38 -5.28 4.48 -7.82
N TYR A 39 -4.65 3.88 -8.83
CA TYR A 39 -3.24 3.46 -8.76
C TYR A 39 -2.57 3.47 -10.15
N PRO A 40 -1.24 3.75 -10.26
CA PRO A 40 -0.54 3.65 -11.53
C PRO A 40 -0.69 2.28 -12.20
N THR A 41 -0.89 2.25 -13.51
CA THR A 41 -1.03 1.01 -14.30
C THR A 41 0.24 0.16 -14.28
N GLU A 42 1.39 0.82 -14.35
CA GLU A 42 2.70 0.24 -14.14
C GLU A 42 3.30 0.82 -12.87
N HIS A 43 3.71 -0.06 -11.96
CA HIS A 43 4.28 0.30 -10.68
C HIS A 43 5.31 -0.74 -10.23
N PRO A 44 6.30 -0.34 -9.41
CA PRO A 44 7.16 -1.30 -8.74
C PRO A 44 6.35 -2.07 -7.69
N PHE A 45 6.61 -3.38 -7.59
CA PHE A 45 6.03 -4.25 -6.57
C PHE A 45 6.99 -4.37 -5.38
N ASN A 46 6.43 -4.54 -4.19
CA ASN A 46 7.22 -4.88 -3.01
C ASN A 46 7.85 -6.27 -3.20
N LYS A 47 9.19 -6.34 -3.28
CA LYS A 47 9.94 -7.57 -3.54
C LYS A 47 11.39 -7.44 -3.07
N ASP A 48 12.06 -8.57 -2.91
CA ASP A 48 13.50 -8.65 -2.63
C ASP A 48 13.96 -7.81 -1.41
N GLY A 49 13.07 -7.64 -0.42
CA GLY A 49 13.31 -6.84 0.79
C GLY A 49 13.25 -5.33 0.56
N TYR A 50 12.62 -4.87 -0.51
CA TYR A 50 12.34 -3.46 -0.76
C TYR A 50 10.84 -3.21 -0.89
N ARG A 51 10.42 -2.09 -0.31
CA ARG A 51 9.07 -1.56 -0.37
C ARG A 51 9.04 -0.25 -1.13
N TYR A 52 8.03 -0.13 -1.97
CA TYR A 52 7.79 1.04 -2.80
C TYR A 52 6.45 1.65 -2.43
N ILE A 53 6.51 2.77 -1.70
CA ILE A 53 5.34 3.48 -1.21
C ILE A 53 5.04 4.62 -2.18
N LEU A 54 3.91 4.55 -2.89
CA LEU A 54 3.51 5.62 -3.82
C LEU A 54 3.44 6.96 -3.09
N ALA A 55 4.17 7.93 -3.61
CA ALA A 55 4.29 9.27 -3.06
C ALA A 55 3.43 10.26 -3.86
N GLU A 56 2.79 11.17 -3.15
CA GLU A 56 2.10 12.32 -3.72
C GLU A 56 2.69 13.62 -3.18
N PRO A 57 2.63 14.73 -3.93
CA PRO A 57 3.10 16.01 -3.44
C PRO A 57 2.37 16.41 -2.17
N ASP A 58 3.09 16.81 -1.13
CA ASP A 58 2.51 17.29 0.12
C ASP A 58 2.16 18.78 -0.03
N PRO A 59 0.88 19.18 0.03
CA PRO A 59 0.49 20.59 -0.08
C PRO A 59 0.91 21.42 1.14
N HIS A 60 1.23 20.78 2.27
CA HIS A 60 1.63 21.47 3.51
C HIS A 60 3.14 21.39 3.76
N GLY A 61 3.90 20.81 2.83
CA GLY A 61 5.36 20.78 2.92
C GLY A 61 5.96 22.18 3.02
N PRO A 62 6.81 22.47 4.02
CA PRO A 62 7.54 23.73 4.08
C PRO A 62 8.31 23.96 2.77
N PHE A 63 8.30 25.21 2.29
CA PHE A 63 8.95 25.64 1.04
C PHE A 63 8.37 25.01 -0.23
N ARG A 64 7.18 24.39 -0.17
CA ARG A 64 6.53 23.78 -1.34
C ARG A 64 6.26 24.79 -2.46
N GLN A 65 5.71 25.95 -2.11
CA GLN A 65 5.43 26.99 -3.11
C GLN A 65 6.70 27.49 -3.77
N GLU A 66 7.73 27.78 -2.97
CA GLU A 66 9.05 28.15 -3.49
C GLU A 66 9.58 27.08 -4.44
N PHE A 67 9.41 25.80 -4.08
CA PHE A 67 9.85 24.65 -4.88
C PHE A 67 9.20 24.62 -6.25
N ASP A 68 7.89 24.83 -6.30
CA ASP A 68 7.12 24.79 -7.53
C ASP A 68 7.39 26.01 -8.43
N GLU A 69 7.72 27.18 -7.85
CA GLU A 69 7.95 28.43 -8.57
C GLU A 69 9.38 28.59 -9.12
N ASN A 70 10.37 27.96 -8.49
CA ASN A 70 11.78 28.13 -8.85
C ASN A 70 12.26 27.13 -9.93
N GLN A 71 12.47 27.66 -11.14
CA GLN A 71 12.94 26.87 -12.28
C GLN A 71 14.39 26.37 -12.14
N ASP A 72 15.20 26.98 -11.26
CA ASP A 72 16.60 26.59 -11.06
C ASP A 72 16.75 25.24 -10.35
N TRP A 73 15.65 24.66 -9.86
CA TRP A 73 15.60 23.33 -9.25
C TRP A 73 15.19 22.23 -10.22
N ALA A 74 14.89 22.59 -11.47
CA ALA A 74 14.61 21.63 -12.54
C ALA A 74 15.75 20.62 -12.69
N GLY A 75 15.42 19.33 -12.59
CA GLY A 75 16.38 18.23 -12.78
C GLY A 75 17.34 18.00 -11.60
N LYS A 76 17.24 18.77 -10.51
CA LYS A 76 17.95 18.49 -9.26
C LYS A 76 17.22 17.40 -8.45
N PRO A 77 17.88 16.74 -7.48
CA PRO A 77 17.23 15.80 -6.57
C PRO A 77 16.01 16.45 -5.89
N ILE A 78 14.94 15.69 -5.68
CA ILE A 78 13.71 16.24 -5.09
C ILE A 78 13.79 16.06 -3.56
N PRO A 79 13.59 17.14 -2.77
CA PRO A 79 13.54 17.03 -1.32
C PRO A 79 12.37 16.13 -0.88
N CYS A 80 12.68 15.11 -0.08
CA CYS A 80 11.73 14.04 0.22
C CYS A 80 10.57 14.48 1.11
N TRP A 81 10.78 15.48 1.98
CA TRP A 81 9.75 16.01 2.87
C TRP A 81 8.63 16.79 2.16
N LEU A 82 8.86 17.21 0.91
CA LEU A 82 7.85 17.85 0.04
C LEU A 82 6.81 16.86 -0.47
N TYR A 83 6.96 15.58 -0.16
CA TYR A 83 6.06 14.51 -0.54
C TYR A 83 5.54 13.80 0.70
N ARG A 84 4.41 13.11 0.54
CA ARG A 84 3.79 12.27 1.55
C ARG A 84 3.31 10.97 0.91
N ARG A 85 3.11 9.95 1.71
CA ARG A 85 2.52 8.69 1.24
C ARG A 85 1.10 8.95 0.74
N LEU A 86 0.76 8.40 -0.43
CA LEU A 86 -0.62 8.33 -0.89
C LEU A 86 -1.45 7.49 0.09
N CYS A 87 -2.49 8.08 0.65
CA CYS A 87 -3.48 7.39 1.48
C CYS A 87 -4.80 7.23 0.69
N PRO A 88 -5.15 6.01 0.22
CA PRO A 88 -6.39 5.81 -0.50
C PRO A 88 -7.61 6.15 0.37
N LYS A 89 -8.62 6.82 -0.21
CA LYS A 89 -9.84 7.23 0.51
C LYS A 89 -10.79 6.08 0.86
N SER A 90 -10.49 4.88 0.39
CA SER A 90 -11.28 3.68 0.61
C SER A 90 -10.34 2.49 0.80
N VAL A 91 -10.81 1.49 1.53
CA VAL A 91 -10.07 0.24 1.68
C VAL A 91 -10.29 -0.63 0.45
N LEU A 92 -9.20 -1.01 -0.19
CA LEU A 92 -9.16 -1.76 -1.45
C LEU A 92 -8.07 -2.83 -1.35
N VAL A 93 -8.00 -3.74 -2.30
CA VAL A 93 -6.81 -4.58 -2.48
C VAL A 93 -5.65 -3.70 -2.94
N ALA A 94 -4.51 -3.78 -2.23
CA ALA A 94 -3.33 -2.99 -2.52
C ALA A 94 -2.64 -3.44 -3.82
N MET A 95 -2.26 -2.48 -4.66
CA MET A 95 -1.64 -2.78 -5.95
C MET A 95 -0.14 -3.04 -5.84
N HIS A 96 0.57 -2.33 -4.96
CA HIS A 96 1.99 -2.58 -4.67
C HIS A 96 2.21 -3.77 -3.74
N ASP A 97 1.20 -4.11 -2.93
CA ASP A 97 1.32 -5.06 -1.82
C ASP A 97 0.60 -6.38 -2.11
N ARG A 98 0.93 -6.92 -3.28
CA ARG A 98 0.43 -8.19 -3.80
C ARG A 98 1.45 -8.83 -4.73
N ALA A 99 1.32 -10.13 -4.95
CA ALA A 99 2.14 -10.76 -5.98
C ALA A 99 1.79 -10.25 -7.40
N PRO A 100 2.78 -10.04 -8.29
CA PRO A 100 2.55 -9.47 -9.62
C PRO A 100 1.59 -10.27 -10.51
N GLN A 101 1.61 -11.61 -10.36
CA GLN A 101 0.79 -12.54 -11.14
C GLN A 101 -0.71 -12.51 -10.80
N LEU A 102 -1.10 -11.88 -9.67
CA LEU A 102 -2.50 -11.76 -9.30
C LEU A 102 -3.24 -10.81 -10.23
N LYS A 103 -4.41 -11.23 -10.69
CA LYS A 103 -5.30 -10.41 -11.52
C LYS A 103 -6.30 -9.73 -10.61
N VAL A 104 -6.32 -8.41 -10.63
CA VAL A 104 -7.21 -7.59 -9.79
C VAL A 104 -8.21 -6.89 -10.71
N CYS A 105 -9.50 -6.96 -10.36
CA CYS A 105 -10.55 -6.24 -11.08
C CYS A 105 -10.38 -4.72 -10.93
N GLU A 106 -11.04 -3.94 -11.80
CA GLU A 106 -10.92 -2.48 -11.83
C GLU A 106 -11.36 -1.82 -10.52
N ASP A 107 -12.38 -2.37 -9.87
CA ASP A 107 -12.87 -1.96 -8.55
C ASP A 107 -11.91 -2.28 -7.39
N ARG A 108 -10.87 -3.08 -7.65
CA ARG A 108 -9.89 -3.57 -6.67
C ARG A 108 -10.50 -4.28 -5.47
N LEU A 109 -11.64 -4.92 -5.65
CA LEU A 109 -12.27 -5.76 -4.62
C LEU A 109 -12.24 -7.24 -4.98
N THR A 110 -12.21 -7.57 -6.28
CA THR A 110 -12.14 -8.95 -6.75
C THR A 110 -10.74 -9.29 -7.26
N VAL A 111 -10.23 -10.46 -6.85
CA VAL A 111 -8.89 -10.94 -7.19
C VAL A 111 -8.95 -12.39 -7.65
N THR A 112 -8.30 -12.70 -8.76
CA THR A 112 -8.14 -14.05 -9.29
C THR A 112 -6.67 -14.48 -9.21
N GLY A 113 -6.46 -15.67 -8.67
CA GLY A 113 -5.16 -16.32 -8.56
C GLY A 113 -4.61 -16.85 -9.89
N GLU A 114 -3.37 -17.34 -9.82
CA GLU A 114 -2.72 -18.08 -10.91
C GLU A 114 -2.03 -19.35 -10.36
N ARG A 115 -1.15 -20.00 -11.11
CA ARG A 115 -0.66 -21.38 -10.86
C ARG A 115 -0.26 -21.68 -9.41
N GLY A 116 0.61 -20.87 -8.83
CA GLY A 116 1.22 -21.10 -7.51
C GLY A 116 0.53 -20.35 -6.38
N TYR A 117 0.92 -20.64 -5.14
CA TYR A 117 0.49 -19.82 -4.00
C TYR A 117 1.07 -18.42 -4.12
N CYS A 118 0.24 -17.42 -3.87
CA CYS A 118 0.64 -16.04 -3.73
C CYS A 118 -0.41 -15.28 -2.94
N MET A 119 -0.05 -14.10 -2.44
CA MET A 119 -0.87 -13.32 -1.51
C MET A 119 -1.13 -11.90 -2.02
N ALA A 120 -2.27 -11.36 -1.61
CA ALA A 120 -2.58 -9.94 -1.67
C ALA A 120 -3.05 -9.45 -0.31
N ARG A 121 -2.73 -8.19 0.00
CA ARG A 121 -3.19 -7.48 1.20
C ARG A 121 -4.10 -6.30 0.82
N ALA A 122 -4.89 -5.84 1.79
CA ALA A 122 -5.63 -4.59 1.66
C ALA A 122 -4.72 -3.36 1.82
N THR A 123 -5.22 -2.19 1.44
CA THR A 123 -4.50 -0.90 1.51
C THR A 123 -4.28 -0.39 2.93
N HIS A 124 -5.12 -0.82 3.88
CA HIS A 124 -5.13 -0.34 5.26
C HIS A 124 -5.06 -1.50 6.25
N GLY A 125 -4.48 -1.25 7.42
CA GLY A 125 -4.28 -2.25 8.46
C GLY A 125 -4.72 -1.76 9.84
N ALA A 126 -5.24 -2.69 10.63
CA ALA A 126 -5.67 -2.49 12.00
C ALA A 126 -4.49 -2.61 12.97
N HIS A 127 -4.42 -1.73 13.96
CA HIS A 127 -3.34 -1.74 14.96
C HIS A 127 -3.84 -1.80 16.40
N TYR A 128 -5.05 -1.35 16.70
CA TYR A 128 -5.68 -1.51 18.02
C TYR A 128 -7.20 -1.58 17.86
N GLY A 129 -7.89 -2.18 18.82
CA GLY A 129 -9.36 -2.36 18.79
C GLY A 129 -9.81 -3.64 18.08
N SER A 130 -11.12 -3.75 17.86
CA SER A 130 -11.76 -4.91 17.22
C SER A 130 -12.20 -4.56 15.80
N TRP A 131 -11.74 -5.34 14.81
CA TRP A 131 -11.99 -5.05 13.39
C TRP A 131 -12.47 -6.28 12.63
N PHE A 132 -13.43 -6.06 11.73
CA PHE A 132 -14.06 -7.13 10.97
C PHE A 132 -14.10 -6.85 9.47
N TYR A 133 -13.94 -7.91 8.69
CA TYR A 133 -14.21 -7.92 7.25
C TYR A 133 -14.65 -9.31 6.78
N GLU A 134 -15.19 -9.38 5.55
CA GLU A 134 -15.59 -10.62 4.90
C GLU A 134 -14.84 -10.85 3.60
N ILE A 135 -14.72 -12.12 3.20
CA ILE A 135 -14.34 -12.52 1.86
C ILE A 135 -15.34 -13.55 1.34
N LYS A 136 -15.88 -13.29 0.15
CA LYS A 136 -16.68 -14.27 -0.61
C LYS A 136 -15.78 -15.06 -1.56
N ILE A 137 -15.90 -16.39 -1.54
CA ILE A 137 -15.27 -17.25 -2.53
C ILE A 137 -16.20 -17.31 -3.74
N THR A 138 -15.86 -16.60 -4.82
CA THR A 138 -16.76 -16.45 -5.98
C THR A 138 -16.63 -17.59 -6.98
N ASP A 139 -15.40 -18.02 -7.26
CA ASP A 139 -15.12 -19.15 -8.14
C ASP A 139 -13.95 -19.98 -7.57
N MET A 140 -14.11 -21.29 -7.45
CA MET A 140 -13.08 -22.17 -6.90
C MET A 140 -12.96 -23.45 -7.72
N PRO A 141 -12.25 -23.40 -8.87
CA PRO A 141 -12.06 -24.56 -9.74
C PRO A 141 -11.40 -25.74 -9.01
N ASP A 142 -11.60 -26.96 -9.55
CA ASP A 142 -11.05 -28.17 -8.95
C ASP A 142 -9.54 -28.11 -8.72
N GLY A 143 -9.13 -28.44 -7.50
CA GLY A 143 -7.73 -28.39 -7.08
C GLY A 143 -7.16 -26.99 -6.89
N SER A 144 -7.99 -25.94 -6.91
CA SER A 144 -7.66 -24.60 -6.41
C SER A 144 -7.92 -24.50 -4.91
N HIS A 145 -7.16 -23.66 -4.21
CA HIS A 145 -7.22 -23.55 -2.75
C HIS A 145 -6.96 -22.11 -2.30
N VAL A 146 -7.42 -21.76 -1.10
CA VAL A 146 -7.18 -20.44 -0.53
C VAL A 146 -6.81 -20.55 0.93
N ARG A 147 -6.07 -19.55 1.41
CA ARG A 147 -5.97 -19.28 2.85
C ARG A 147 -6.32 -17.83 3.11
N LEU A 148 -7.25 -17.61 4.03
CA LEU A 148 -7.80 -16.30 4.35
C LEU A 148 -7.40 -15.93 5.78
N GLY A 149 -7.02 -14.68 6.01
CA GLY A 149 -6.68 -14.21 7.35
C GLY A 149 -5.94 -12.89 7.34
N TRP A 150 -5.06 -12.70 8.31
CA TRP A 150 -4.39 -11.43 8.54
C TRP A 150 -2.89 -11.55 8.30
N SER A 151 -2.29 -10.50 7.75
CA SER A 151 -0.84 -10.40 7.54
C SER A 151 -0.33 -9.03 7.94
N GLN A 152 0.80 -9.00 8.62
CA GLN A 152 1.61 -7.80 8.76
C GLN A 152 2.35 -7.50 7.44
N GLU A 153 2.95 -6.32 7.35
CA GLU A 153 3.61 -5.80 6.15
C GLU A 153 4.75 -6.70 5.62
N LEU A 154 5.51 -7.33 6.53
CA LEU A 154 6.63 -8.20 6.19
C LEU A 154 6.23 -9.63 5.78
N GLY A 155 4.91 -9.91 5.70
CA GLY A 155 4.43 -11.19 5.20
C GLY A 155 4.86 -11.44 3.75
N ASN A 156 5.38 -12.62 3.44
CA ASN A 156 5.89 -12.95 2.12
C ASN A 156 4.76 -13.07 1.08
N LEU A 157 4.71 -12.13 0.15
CA LEU A 157 3.68 -12.06 -0.90
C LEU A 157 3.74 -13.22 -1.91
N GLN A 158 4.89 -13.88 -2.07
CA GLN A 158 5.04 -15.08 -2.90
C GLN A 158 4.72 -16.37 -2.13
N GLY A 159 4.52 -16.28 -0.82
CA GLY A 159 4.07 -17.39 0.02
C GLY A 159 2.56 -17.36 0.24
N PRO A 160 1.98 -18.48 0.74
CA PRO A 160 0.63 -18.46 1.27
C PRO A 160 0.56 -17.69 2.59
N CYS A 161 -0.60 -17.12 2.91
CA CYS A 161 -0.86 -16.54 4.23
C CYS A 161 -0.68 -17.64 5.31
N GLY A 162 0.01 -17.30 6.41
CA GLY A 162 0.44 -18.27 7.43
C GLY A 162 1.72 -19.04 7.09
N TYR A 163 2.49 -18.60 6.10
CA TYR A 163 3.80 -19.18 5.75
C TYR A 163 4.90 -18.79 6.75
N ASP A 164 4.89 -17.53 7.18
CA ASP A 164 5.90 -16.91 8.04
C ASP A 164 5.33 -16.56 9.42
N LYS A 165 6.13 -15.84 10.23
CA LYS A 165 5.73 -15.32 11.53
C LYS A 165 4.82 -14.09 11.46
N PHE A 166 4.69 -13.48 10.29
CA PHE A 166 3.99 -12.22 10.09
C PHE A 166 2.53 -12.42 9.66
N SER A 167 2.08 -13.65 9.50
CA SER A 167 0.75 -13.94 8.96
C SER A 167 0.07 -15.13 9.64
N TYR A 168 -1.27 -15.09 9.66
CA TYR A 168 -2.14 -16.05 10.32
C TYR A 168 -3.32 -16.34 9.40
N ALA A 169 -3.60 -17.61 9.10
CA ALA A 169 -4.61 -17.95 8.11
C ALA A 169 -5.39 -19.23 8.41
N TRP A 170 -6.67 -19.24 8.07
CA TRP A 170 -7.46 -20.45 7.94
C TRP A 170 -7.39 -20.94 6.49
N ARG A 171 -7.23 -22.25 6.28
CA ARG A 171 -7.14 -22.88 4.95
C ARG A 171 -8.49 -23.46 4.55
N SER A 172 -8.88 -23.23 3.28
CA SER A 172 -10.13 -23.76 2.70
C SER A 172 -10.22 -25.28 2.72
N ARG A 173 -9.08 -25.97 2.60
CA ARG A 173 -9.01 -27.44 2.64
C ARG A 173 -8.79 -27.96 4.07
N LYS A 174 -9.63 -28.90 4.49
CA LYS A 174 -9.54 -29.66 5.77
C LYS A 174 -9.68 -28.81 7.05
N GLY A 175 -10.09 -27.55 6.96
CA GLY A 175 -10.40 -26.76 8.16
C GLY A 175 -9.19 -26.48 9.07
N THR A 176 -7.99 -26.39 8.51
CA THR A 176 -6.76 -26.21 9.30
C THR A 176 -6.32 -24.74 9.34
N ARG A 177 -5.92 -24.26 10.51
CA ARG A 177 -5.26 -22.96 10.70
C ARG A 177 -3.75 -23.06 10.49
N PHE A 178 -3.12 -22.06 9.89
CA PHE A 178 -1.71 -22.01 9.50
C PHE A 178 -1.01 -20.76 10.05
N HIS A 179 0.15 -20.97 10.67
CA HIS A 179 1.08 -19.92 11.10
C HIS A 179 2.48 -20.52 11.12
N GLU A 180 3.51 -19.79 10.69
CA GLU A 180 4.88 -20.30 10.56
C GLU A 180 4.98 -21.59 9.71
N SER A 181 4.14 -21.72 8.68
CA SER A 181 3.99 -22.93 7.87
C SER A 181 3.50 -24.17 8.63
N ILE A 182 3.10 -24.03 9.90
CA ILE A 182 2.59 -25.10 10.74
C ILE A 182 1.07 -25.12 10.66
N GLY A 183 0.52 -26.20 10.10
CA GLY A 183 -0.92 -26.44 10.05
C GLY A 183 -1.41 -27.14 11.31
N LYS A 184 -2.38 -26.55 12.00
CA LYS A 184 -3.08 -27.16 13.14
C LYS A 184 -4.55 -27.35 12.79
N HIS A 185 -5.17 -28.43 13.28
CA HIS A 185 -6.61 -28.61 13.17
C HIS A 185 -7.34 -27.44 13.86
N PHE A 186 -8.44 -26.99 13.27
CA PHE A 186 -9.28 -25.92 13.80
C PHE A 186 -10.76 -26.23 13.66
N THR A 187 -11.19 -26.74 12.51
CA THR A 187 -12.59 -27.10 12.24
C THR A 187 -12.72 -28.45 11.55
N ASP A 188 -13.84 -29.15 11.77
CA ASP A 188 -14.24 -30.36 11.07
C ASP A 188 -14.74 -30.03 9.66
N GLY A 189 -13.79 -29.76 8.76
CA GLY A 189 -14.06 -29.33 7.40
C GLY A 189 -13.70 -27.87 7.15
N GLY A 190 -13.52 -27.53 5.89
CA GLY A 190 -13.17 -26.17 5.50
C GLY A 190 -14.33 -25.45 4.81
N TYR A 191 -13.97 -24.65 3.82
CA TYR A 191 -14.91 -23.80 3.10
C TYR A 191 -14.58 -23.82 1.60
N GLY A 192 -15.56 -23.46 0.78
CA GLY A 192 -15.47 -23.60 -0.67
C GLY A 192 -16.18 -22.48 -1.42
N GLN A 193 -16.41 -22.72 -2.70
CA GLN A 193 -17.14 -21.81 -3.57
C GLN A 193 -18.52 -21.45 -2.98
N GLY A 194 -18.87 -20.17 -3.03
CA GLY A 194 -20.13 -19.63 -2.53
C GLY A 194 -20.10 -19.25 -1.04
N ASP A 195 -19.18 -19.81 -0.25
CA ASP A 195 -19.05 -19.44 1.16
C ASP A 195 -18.58 -17.98 1.32
N VAL A 196 -19.06 -17.34 2.38
CA VAL A 196 -18.60 -16.04 2.87
C VAL A 196 -17.91 -16.25 4.20
N ILE A 197 -16.63 -15.90 4.27
CA ILE A 197 -15.81 -16.06 5.46
C ILE A 197 -15.64 -14.70 6.12
N GLY A 198 -16.13 -14.59 7.35
CA GLY A 198 -15.92 -13.42 8.21
C GLY A 198 -14.67 -13.60 9.06
N MET A 199 -13.91 -12.53 9.25
CA MET A 199 -12.66 -12.51 10.01
C MET A 199 -12.67 -11.34 10.98
N LEU A 200 -12.74 -11.64 12.27
CA LEU A 200 -12.61 -10.67 13.35
C LEU A 200 -11.18 -10.75 13.91
N ILE A 201 -10.53 -9.61 14.06
CA ILE A 201 -9.29 -9.47 14.84
C ILE A 201 -9.58 -8.56 16.03
N VAL A 202 -9.07 -8.94 17.20
CA VAL A 202 -9.12 -8.14 18.42
C VAL A 202 -7.68 -7.86 18.83
N LEU A 203 -7.31 -6.57 18.86
CA LEU A 203 -6.00 -6.07 19.21
C LEU A 203 -6.13 -5.21 20.46
N PRO A 204 -5.85 -5.74 21.67
CA PRO A 204 -5.95 -4.97 22.89
C PRO A 204 -4.95 -3.81 22.88
N LYS A 205 -5.28 -2.77 23.66
CA LYS A 205 -4.39 -1.65 23.92
C LYS A 205 -3.06 -2.17 24.48
N ASP A 206 -1.97 -1.62 23.95
CA ASP A 206 -0.66 -1.68 24.59
C ASP A 206 -0.31 -0.28 25.14
N ASP A 207 0.17 -0.23 26.38
CA ASP A 207 0.50 1.03 27.05
C ASP A 207 1.91 1.54 26.71
N ASP A 208 2.75 0.69 26.11
CA ASP A 208 4.07 1.05 25.60
C ASP A 208 3.93 2.12 24.49
N PRO A 209 4.49 3.34 24.66
CA PRO A 209 4.39 4.41 23.66
C PRO A 209 5.00 4.06 22.29
N GLU A 210 6.01 3.18 22.28
CA GLU A 210 6.70 2.76 21.05
C GLU A 210 5.99 1.57 20.37
N SER A 211 4.95 1.03 21.00
CA SER A 211 4.23 -0.12 20.46
C SER A 211 3.35 0.30 19.27
N PRO A 212 3.37 -0.46 18.16
CA PRO A 212 2.41 -0.28 17.09
C PRO A 212 0.95 -0.46 17.54
N ASN A 213 0.72 -1.16 18.66
CA ASN A 213 -0.62 -1.40 19.21
C ASN A 213 -1.04 -0.35 20.26
N ASN A 214 -0.23 0.69 20.46
CA ASN A 214 -0.63 1.85 21.24
C ASN A 214 -1.72 2.64 20.48
N PRO A 215 -2.83 3.03 21.13
CA PRO A 215 -3.87 3.86 20.50
C PRO A 215 -3.36 5.19 19.94
N ASN A 216 -2.25 5.72 20.46
CA ASN A 216 -1.61 6.95 20.00
C ASN A 216 -0.50 6.72 18.96
N TYR A 217 -0.33 5.48 18.48
CA TYR A 217 0.64 5.16 17.45
C TYR A 217 0.48 6.04 16.19
N LEU A 218 1.59 6.64 15.76
CA LEU A 218 1.70 7.43 14.54
C LEU A 218 2.47 6.63 13.48
N PRO A 219 1.92 6.42 12.27
CA PRO A 219 2.61 5.71 11.21
C PRO A 219 3.84 6.49 10.71
N PRO A 220 4.84 5.81 10.12
CA PRO A 220 5.99 6.47 9.50
C PRO A 220 5.58 7.47 8.41
N THR A 221 6.27 8.61 8.35
CA THR A 221 6.02 9.64 7.31
C THR A 221 6.72 9.36 5.99
N PHE A 222 7.80 8.56 6.03
CA PHE A 222 8.72 8.30 4.92
C PHE A 222 9.43 9.55 4.38
N LYS A 223 9.28 10.72 5.02
CA LYS A 223 9.83 12.01 4.55
C LYS A 223 11.36 12.08 4.53
N GLU A 224 12.02 11.12 5.19
CA GLU A 224 13.48 10.95 5.20
C GLU A 224 13.95 9.82 4.26
N LYS A 225 13.03 9.11 3.63
CA LYS A 225 13.35 7.98 2.75
C LYS A 225 13.61 8.47 1.33
N PRO A 226 14.50 7.82 0.57
CA PRO A 226 14.76 8.17 -0.81
C PRO A 226 13.48 8.17 -1.67
N LEU A 227 13.32 9.22 -2.48
CA LEU A 227 12.33 9.25 -3.55
C LEU A 227 12.91 8.69 -4.85
N VAL A 228 12.27 7.67 -5.39
CA VAL A 228 12.62 7.07 -6.68
C VAL A 228 11.52 7.32 -7.70
N LYS A 229 11.92 7.66 -8.93
CA LYS A 229 10.99 7.84 -10.04
C LYS A 229 10.83 6.52 -10.80
N PHE A 230 9.61 6.02 -10.87
CA PHE A 230 9.25 4.92 -11.75
C PHE A 230 8.18 5.38 -12.75
N LYS A 231 8.54 5.35 -14.04
CA LYS A 231 7.74 5.95 -15.12
C LYS A 231 7.41 7.42 -14.80
N SER A 232 6.14 7.73 -14.55
CA SER A 232 5.66 9.09 -14.31
C SER A 232 5.33 9.38 -12.85
N TYR A 233 5.58 8.46 -11.93
CA TYR A 233 5.22 8.57 -10.52
C TYR A 233 6.45 8.46 -9.62
N LEU A 234 6.37 9.07 -8.44
CA LEU A 234 7.39 8.99 -7.40
C LEU A 234 6.97 7.99 -6.33
N TYR A 235 7.94 7.30 -5.76
CA TYR A 235 7.76 6.34 -4.69
C TYR A 235 8.82 6.59 -3.63
N PHE A 236 8.46 6.51 -2.36
CA PHE A 236 9.46 6.28 -1.32
C PHE A 236 9.96 4.85 -1.43
N GLU A 237 11.27 4.68 -1.38
CA GLU A 237 11.91 3.37 -1.29
C GLU A 237 12.36 3.11 0.15
N GLU A 238 11.94 1.99 0.70
CA GLU A 238 12.39 1.53 2.02
C GLU A 238 12.90 0.10 1.92
N LYS A 239 14.00 -0.18 2.62
CA LYS A 239 14.54 -1.53 2.75
C LYS A 239 13.99 -2.19 4.00
N ASP A 240 13.45 -3.39 3.85
CA ASP A 240 12.98 -4.21 4.95
C ASP A 240 14.16 -4.74 5.77
N ASP A 241 14.05 -4.66 7.09
CA ASP A 241 14.95 -5.30 8.04
C ASP A 241 14.25 -6.49 8.71
N ILE A 242 14.04 -7.55 7.93
CA ILE A 242 13.40 -8.78 8.40
C ILE A 242 14.13 -9.37 9.64
N PRO A 243 15.47 -9.45 9.69
CA PRO A 243 16.16 -9.93 10.88
C PRO A 243 15.86 -9.11 12.14
N ALA A 244 15.88 -7.77 12.05
CA ALA A 244 15.54 -6.92 13.19
C ALA A 244 14.07 -7.08 13.59
N ALA A 245 13.16 -7.11 12.62
CA ALA A 245 11.74 -7.33 12.89
C ALA A 245 11.50 -8.66 13.61
N LEU A 246 12.11 -9.75 13.16
CA LEU A 246 12.02 -11.06 13.79
C LEU A 246 12.56 -11.08 15.23
N LYS A 247 13.64 -10.32 15.49
CA LYS A 247 14.22 -10.17 16.83
C LYS A 247 13.30 -9.41 17.78
N ASN A 248 12.55 -8.45 17.25
CA ASN A 248 11.66 -7.57 18.02
C ASN A 248 10.21 -8.09 18.12
N LEU A 249 9.89 -9.26 17.54
CA LEU A 249 8.56 -9.85 17.66
C LEU A 249 8.23 -10.17 19.12
N GLN A 250 7.13 -9.60 19.59
CA GLN A 250 6.61 -9.83 20.93
C GLN A 250 5.13 -10.18 20.85
N PRO A 251 4.63 -11.18 21.58
CA PRO A 251 3.19 -11.45 21.67
C PRO A 251 2.43 -10.26 22.26
N LEU A 252 1.28 -9.95 21.68
CA LEU A 252 0.30 -9.01 22.22
C LEU A 252 -0.72 -9.80 23.05
N LYS A 253 -0.54 -9.84 24.37
CA LYS A 253 -1.39 -10.63 25.26
C LYS A 253 -2.86 -10.21 25.18
N GLY A 254 -3.77 -11.17 25.08
CA GLY A 254 -5.21 -10.95 24.96
C GLY A 254 -5.69 -10.63 23.55
N SER A 255 -4.78 -10.54 22.57
CA SER A 255 -5.14 -10.46 21.16
C SER A 255 -5.72 -11.78 20.66
N LYS A 256 -6.61 -11.71 19.69
CA LYS A 256 -7.22 -12.91 19.10
C LYS A 256 -7.72 -12.71 17.68
N ILE A 257 -7.79 -13.80 16.93
CA ILE A 257 -8.43 -13.88 15.61
C ILE A 257 -9.55 -14.92 15.67
N ILE A 258 -10.77 -14.50 15.32
CA ILE A 258 -11.98 -15.33 15.31
C ILE A 258 -12.49 -15.42 13.87
N TYR A 259 -12.86 -16.63 13.44
CA TYR A 259 -13.42 -16.86 12.11
C TYR A 259 -14.91 -17.14 12.16
N TYR A 260 -15.59 -16.71 11.11
CA TYR A 260 -17.00 -16.98 10.86
C TYR A 260 -17.16 -17.61 9.48
N LYS A 261 -18.06 -18.58 9.35
CA LYS A 261 -18.46 -19.16 8.06
C LYS A 261 -19.95 -18.93 7.86
N ASN A 262 -20.32 -18.13 6.86
CA ASN A 262 -21.70 -17.78 6.57
C ASN A 262 -22.46 -17.26 7.82
N GLY A 263 -21.77 -16.44 8.63
CA GLY A 263 -22.29 -15.88 9.88
C GLY A 263 -22.21 -16.79 11.11
N GLN A 264 -21.90 -18.08 10.96
CA GLN A 264 -21.67 -18.97 12.08
C GLN A 264 -20.25 -18.79 12.63
N GLU A 265 -20.12 -18.52 13.93
CA GLU A 265 -18.82 -18.47 14.60
C GLU A 265 -18.17 -19.85 14.61
N MET A 266 -16.93 -19.92 14.13
CA MET A 266 -16.10 -21.14 14.11
C MET A 266 -15.18 -21.24 15.33
N GLY A 267 -15.11 -20.17 16.13
CA GLY A 267 -14.30 -20.04 17.33
C GLY A 267 -13.00 -19.26 17.13
N THR A 268 -12.22 -19.17 18.21
CA THR A 268 -10.94 -18.46 18.24
C THR A 268 -9.84 -19.30 17.58
N ALA A 269 -9.37 -18.85 16.41
CA ALA A 269 -8.31 -19.52 15.67
C ALA A 269 -6.91 -19.14 16.14
N TYR A 270 -6.72 -17.95 16.73
CA TYR A 270 -5.41 -17.56 17.27
C TYR A 270 -5.62 -16.70 18.49
N GLU A 271 -4.71 -16.86 19.46
CA GLU A 271 -4.63 -16.08 20.70
C GLU A 271 -3.19 -15.63 20.85
N ASP A 272 -3.00 -14.48 21.50
CA ASP A 272 -1.68 -13.89 21.77
C ASP A 272 -0.80 -13.78 20.51
N ILE A 273 -1.39 -13.29 19.41
CA ILE A 273 -0.67 -13.00 18.16
C ILE A 273 0.37 -11.90 18.40
N TYR A 274 1.38 -11.80 17.53
CA TYR A 274 2.44 -10.80 17.71
C TYR A 274 1.91 -9.36 17.63
N LYS A 275 2.57 -8.44 18.33
CA LYS A 275 2.38 -7.00 18.17
C LYS A 275 2.61 -6.59 16.71
N GLY A 276 1.90 -5.56 16.25
CA GLY A 276 2.02 -5.03 14.90
C GLY A 276 0.70 -4.57 14.28
N VAL A 277 0.83 -4.05 13.07
CA VAL A 277 -0.29 -3.63 12.21
C VAL A 277 -0.69 -4.79 11.30
N TYR A 278 -1.97 -5.15 11.30
CA TYR A 278 -2.51 -6.28 10.57
C TYR A 278 -3.41 -5.85 9.42
N TYR A 279 -3.09 -6.32 8.22
CA TYR A 279 -3.85 -6.06 7.01
C TYR A 279 -4.73 -7.28 6.69
N PRO A 280 -5.99 -7.08 6.27
CA PRO A 280 -6.78 -8.12 5.62
C PRO A 280 -5.97 -8.76 4.49
N ALA A 281 -5.87 -10.08 4.48
CA ALA A 281 -5.04 -10.81 3.55
C ALA A 281 -5.72 -12.06 3.02
N ALA A 282 -5.45 -12.38 1.76
CA ALA A 282 -5.83 -13.64 1.16
C ALA A 282 -4.70 -14.18 0.32
N SER A 283 -4.52 -15.50 0.38
CA SER A 283 -3.63 -16.22 -0.52
C SER A 283 -4.41 -17.16 -1.42
N PHE A 284 -3.96 -17.20 -2.67
CA PHE A 284 -4.62 -17.81 -3.81
C PHE A 284 -3.74 -18.92 -4.34
N TYR A 285 -4.32 -20.08 -4.63
CA TYR A 285 -3.65 -21.19 -5.31
C TYR A 285 -4.47 -21.61 -6.52
N LYS A 286 -3.84 -21.57 -7.69
CA LYS A 286 -4.50 -21.68 -9.00
C LYS A 286 -5.54 -20.56 -9.20
N ASN A 287 -6.43 -20.75 -10.16
CA ASN A 287 -7.37 -19.76 -10.68
C ASN A 287 -8.58 -19.47 -9.76
N VAL A 288 -8.40 -19.56 -8.44
CA VAL A 288 -9.46 -19.21 -7.48
C VAL A 288 -9.72 -17.71 -7.51
N THR A 289 -11.00 -17.33 -7.47
CA THR A 289 -11.44 -15.94 -7.44
C THR A 289 -12.14 -15.64 -6.12
N LEU A 290 -11.74 -14.52 -5.51
CA LEU A 290 -12.24 -14.03 -4.23
C LEU A 290 -12.72 -12.59 -4.39
N THR A 291 -13.76 -12.22 -3.66
CA THR A 291 -14.22 -10.83 -3.53
C THR A 291 -14.14 -10.41 -2.08
N PHE A 292 -13.39 -9.36 -1.80
CA PHE A 292 -13.30 -8.74 -0.48
C PHE A 292 -14.51 -7.85 -0.22
N ASN A 293 -15.01 -7.89 1.01
CA ASN A 293 -16.00 -6.97 1.53
C ASN A 293 -15.47 -6.37 2.84
N PHE A 294 -15.02 -5.12 2.77
CA PHE A 294 -14.41 -4.41 3.91
C PHE A 294 -15.44 -3.74 4.83
N GLY A 295 -16.72 -3.80 4.48
CA GLY A 295 -17.81 -3.13 5.18
C GLY A 295 -18.37 -1.92 4.42
N PRO A 296 -19.31 -1.18 5.04
CA PRO A 296 -19.93 -1.49 6.34
C PRO A 296 -21.04 -2.55 6.18
N ASN A 297 -21.44 -2.81 4.93
CA ASN A 297 -22.55 -3.68 4.56
C ASN A 297 -22.08 -5.12 4.42
N PHE A 298 -22.03 -5.83 5.54
CA PHE A 298 -21.69 -7.26 5.57
C PHE A 298 -22.86 -8.13 5.13
N VAL A 299 -22.56 -9.26 4.49
CA VAL A 299 -23.55 -10.29 4.18
C VAL A 299 -23.98 -10.98 5.48
N TYR A 300 -23.01 -11.26 6.35
CA TYR A 300 -23.21 -11.91 7.64
C TYR A 300 -22.46 -11.16 8.77
N PRO A 301 -23.01 -10.03 9.25
CA PRO A 301 -22.40 -9.29 10.34
C PRO A 301 -22.32 -10.14 11.64
N PRO A 302 -21.19 -10.10 12.38
CA PRO A 302 -21.06 -10.75 13.69
C PRO A 302 -22.14 -10.29 14.67
N LYS A 303 -22.64 -11.22 15.49
CA LYS A 303 -23.66 -10.95 16.50
C LYS A 303 -23.07 -11.09 17.90
N GLY A 304 -23.42 -10.18 18.81
CA GLY A 304 -23.01 -10.25 20.22
C GLY A 304 -21.54 -9.90 20.48
N VAL A 305 -20.88 -9.25 19.52
CA VAL A 305 -19.49 -8.78 19.66
C VAL A 305 -19.43 -7.31 19.21
N GLU A 306 -18.61 -6.51 19.87
CA GLU A 306 -18.29 -5.17 19.40
C GLU A 306 -17.16 -5.22 18.37
N TYR A 307 -17.35 -4.53 17.25
CA TYR A 307 -16.35 -4.42 16.19
C TYR A 307 -16.57 -3.15 15.37
N ARG A 308 -15.52 -2.73 14.66
CA ARG A 308 -15.56 -1.73 13.60
C ARG A 308 -15.36 -2.39 12.25
N ALA A 309 -15.96 -1.82 11.21
CA ALA A 309 -15.73 -2.28 9.85
C ALA A 309 -14.32 -1.87 9.40
N ILE A 310 -13.64 -2.74 8.67
CA ILE A 310 -12.30 -2.40 8.15
C ILE A 310 -12.33 -1.15 7.27
N GLU A 311 -13.43 -0.87 6.56
CA GLU A 311 -13.52 0.34 5.74
C GLU A 311 -13.25 1.65 6.50
N GLU A 312 -13.57 1.71 7.79
CA GLU A 312 -13.39 2.90 8.62
C GLU A 312 -11.90 3.23 8.81
N LEU A 313 -11.00 2.26 8.59
CA LEU A 313 -9.56 2.49 8.63
C LEU A 313 -9.10 3.50 7.58
N ALA A 314 -9.85 3.73 6.49
CA ALA A 314 -9.47 4.72 5.49
C ALA A 314 -9.45 6.15 6.07
N GLU A 315 -10.44 6.49 6.88
CA GLU A 315 -10.51 7.79 7.56
C GLU A 315 -9.52 7.87 8.73
N ASP A 316 -9.46 6.83 9.56
CA ASP A 316 -8.51 6.75 10.68
C ASP A 316 -7.06 6.89 10.18
N ALA A 317 -6.69 6.18 9.11
CA ALA A 317 -5.34 6.22 8.56
C ALA A 317 -5.01 7.57 7.90
N SER A 318 -5.96 8.18 7.20
CA SER A 318 -5.78 9.52 6.62
C SER A 318 -5.51 10.56 7.72
N SER A 319 -6.26 10.49 8.81
CA SER A 319 -6.11 11.37 9.96
C SER A 319 -4.76 11.17 10.65
N ARG A 320 -4.38 9.91 10.93
CA ARG A 320 -3.11 9.57 11.56
C ARG A 320 -1.91 9.92 10.71
N GLN A 321 -1.94 9.63 9.41
CA GLN A 321 -0.86 10.00 8.50
C GLN A 321 -0.67 11.51 8.46
N THR A 322 -1.77 12.27 8.41
CA THR A 322 -1.71 13.74 8.45
C THR A 322 -1.11 14.24 9.76
N LEU A 323 -1.47 13.64 10.89
CA LEU A 323 -0.87 13.96 12.18
C LEU A 323 0.62 13.61 12.23
N SER A 324 1.03 12.45 11.72
CA SER A 324 2.45 12.09 11.59
C SER A 324 3.24 13.10 10.77
N ASP A 325 2.69 13.52 9.63
CA ASP A 325 3.33 14.50 8.75
C ASP A 325 3.50 15.87 9.46
N LEU A 326 2.48 16.30 10.23
CA LEU A 326 2.54 17.52 11.03
C LEU A 326 3.57 17.45 12.16
N VAL A 327 3.60 16.34 12.90
CA VAL A 327 4.60 16.11 13.96
C VAL A 327 6.01 16.17 13.37
N TYR A 328 6.24 15.52 12.23
CA TYR A 328 7.53 15.57 11.54
C TYR A 328 7.94 17.01 11.20
N PHE A 329 7.03 17.83 10.67
CA PHE A 329 7.36 19.22 10.37
C PHE A 329 7.63 20.04 11.62
N ALA A 330 6.91 19.80 12.72
CA ALA A 330 7.15 20.48 13.98
C ALA A 330 8.51 20.10 14.60
N GLU A 331 8.88 18.81 14.56
CA GLU A 331 10.17 18.31 15.04
C GLU A 331 11.36 18.83 14.22
N ASN A 332 11.13 19.13 12.95
CA ASN A 332 12.15 19.61 12.02
C ASN A 332 12.02 21.11 11.70
N ASP A 333 11.30 21.86 12.53
CA ASP A 333 11.12 23.30 12.31
C ASP A 333 12.48 24.03 12.30
N GLY A 334 12.66 24.92 11.32
CA GLY A 334 13.92 25.61 11.05
C GLY A 334 15.05 24.77 10.44
N LEU A 335 14.96 23.43 10.45
CA LEU A 335 15.97 22.50 9.90
C LEU A 335 15.74 22.18 8.43
N LEU A 336 14.49 22.10 7.99
CA LEU A 336 14.15 21.84 6.58
C LEU A 336 14.40 23.11 5.77
N ARG A 337 15.28 23.07 4.76
CA ARG A 337 15.48 24.18 3.83
C ARG A 337 15.99 23.70 2.48
N LEU A 338 15.59 24.39 1.41
CA LEU A 338 15.97 24.05 0.04
C LEU A 338 17.42 24.42 -0.28
N ASP A 339 17.92 25.52 0.28
CA ASP A 339 19.31 25.97 0.11
C ASP A 339 20.32 24.97 0.70
N THR A 340 20.03 24.48 1.91
CA THR A 340 20.83 23.50 2.63
C THR A 340 20.83 22.16 1.91
N PHE A 341 19.68 21.75 1.38
CA PHE A 341 19.54 20.50 0.62
C PHE A 341 20.31 20.50 -0.70
N TYR A 342 20.34 21.63 -1.41
CA TYR A 342 21.10 21.78 -2.65
C TYR A 342 22.54 22.25 -2.44
N GLY A 343 22.98 22.44 -1.19
CA GLY A 343 24.31 22.90 -0.87
C GLY A 343 24.63 24.31 -1.37
N THR A 344 23.61 25.16 -1.58
CA THR A 344 23.85 26.58 -1.87
C THR A 344 24.14 27.28 -0.55
N ALA A 345 25.39 27.70 -0.35
CA ALA A 345 25.78 28.49 0.81
C ALA A 345 24.85 29.72 0.95
N PRO A 346 24.51 30.15 2.18
CA PRO A 346 23.78 31.39 2.37
C PRO A 346 24.56 32.51 1.70
N VAL A 347 23.92 33.19 0.75
CA VAL A 347 24.45 34.44 0.20
C VAL A 347 24.51 35.40 1.37
N GLY A 348 25.73 35.84 1.70
CA GLY A 348 26.08 36.46 2.97
C GLY A 348 25.18 37.61 3.42
N SER A 349 25.13 37.72 4.75
CA SER A 349 24.71 38.83 5.62
C SER A 349 24.67 40.23 5.01
#